data_AF-A0AB37QB28-F1
#
_entry.id   AF-A0AB37QB28-F1
#
_cell.length_a   1.000
_cell.length_b   1.000
_cell.length_c   1.000
_cell.angle_alpha   90.00
_cell.angle_beta   90.00
_cell.angle_gamma   90.00
#
_symmetry.space_group_name_H-M   'P 1'
#
loop_
_entity.id
_entity.type
_entity.pdbx_description
1 polymer ?
#
loop_
_entity_poly.entity_id
_entity_poly.type
_entity_poly.pdbx_seq_one_letter_code
_entity_poly.pdbx_strand_id
1 'polypeptide(L)'
;MASIDFTKRPVLTPAACSGILAYDALHLEKISCSDMSKLPFKASDLVGKRVCFDQQCPSIDDESAYAHRFVALVLGFSLGVSTFGLSDSLYVWQEGCNYQEFVDITSLSVVSVLT
;
A
#
# COMPACT_ATOMS: atom_id res chain seq x y z
N MET A 1 3.55 -50.57 14.16
CA MET A 1 3.32 -49.99 12.82
C MET A 1 2.00 -49.25 12.88
N ALA A 2 2.02 -47.92 12.86
CA ALA A 2 0.82 -47.10 12.94
C ALA A 2 0.73 -46.26 11.66
N SER A 3 -0.38 -46.45 10.94
CA SER A 3 -0.78 -45.72 9.72
C SER A 3 -1.19 -44.31 10.09
N ILE A 4 -0.64 -43.29 9.43
CA ILE A 4 -1.06 -41.89 9.60
C ILE A 4 -2.00 -41.57 8.43
N ASP A 5 -3.29 -41.45 8.75
CA ASP A 5 -4.36 -41.05 7.83
C ASP A 5 -4.18 -39.59 7.38
N PHE A 6 -4.10 -39.38 6.06
CA PHE A 6 -3.89 -38.08 5.40
C PHE A 6 -5.21 -37.35 5.04
N THR A 7 -6.27 -37.52 5.82
CA THR A 7 -7.56 -36.88 5.53
C THR A 7 -8.06 -36.07 6.71
N LYS A 8 -7.56 -34.85 6.82
CA LYS A 8 -8.26 -33.68 7.37
C LYS A 8 -7.46 -32.42 7.02
N ARG A 9 -7.81 -31.77 5.90
CA ARG A 9 -7.38 -30.39 5.67
C ARG A 9 -8.01 -29.55 6.78
N PRO A 10 -7.24 -28.77 7.56
CA PRO A 10 -7.83 -27.86 8.53
C PRO A 10 -8.59 -26.79 7.75
N VAL A 11 -9.92 -26.79 7.92
CA VAL A 11 -10.76 -25.68 7.49
C VAL A 11 -10.41 -24.51 8.40
N LEU A 12 -9.73 -23.50 7.85
CA LEU A 12 -9.41 -22.27 8.55
C LEU A 12 -10.72 -21.59 8.94
N THR A 13 -11.08 -21.68 10.22
CA THR A 13 -12.20 -20.94 10.78
C THR A 13 -11.85 -19.45 10.86
N PRO A 14 -12.83 -18.53 10.67
CA PRO A 14 -12.59 -17.07 10.62
C PRO A 14 -11.87 -16.49 11.84
N ALA A 15 -11.95 -17.17 12.99
CA ALA A 15 -11.30 -16.76 14.23
C ALA A 15 -9.76 -16.92 14.21
N ALA A 16 -9.20 -17.76 13.32
CA ALA A 16 -7.75 -17.90 13.18
C ALA A 16 -7.10 -16.73 12.42
N CYS A 17 -7.89 -15.91 11.71
CA CYS A 17 -7.39 -14.73 11.02
C CYS A 17 -7.18 -13.53 11.97
N SER A 18 -7.74 -13.54 13.17
CA SER A 18 -7.60 -12.44 14.13
C SER A 18 -6.23 -12.39 14.79
N GLY A 19 -5.50 -13.51 14.86
CA GLY A 19 -4.18 -13.58 15.49
C GLY A 19 -3.01 -13.14 14.60
N ILE A 20 -3.20 -13.10 13.28
CA ILE A 20 -2.17 -12.65 12.32
C ILE A 20 -2.29 -11.14 12.05
N LEU A 21 -3.47 -10.55 12.28
CA LEU A 21 -3.73 -9.11 12.12
C LEU A 21 -3.04 -8.22 13.18
N ALA A 22 -2.50 -8.81 14.25
CA ALA A 22 -1.90 -8.10 15.38
C ALA A 22 -0.36 -8.04 15.31
N TYR A 23 0.28 -8.65 14.30
CA TYR A 23 1.56 -8.12 13.82
C TYR A 23 1.22 -6.87 13.03
N ASP A 24 0.91 -5.84 13.80
CA ASP A 24 0.67 -4.48 13.35
C ASP A 24 1.62 -4.20 12.19
N ALA A 25 1.01 -3.72 11.10
CA ALA A 25 1.66 -3.05 10.00
C ALA A 25 2.34 -1.76 10.51
N LEU A 26 3.33 -1.95 11.37
CA LEU A 26 4.13 -0.98 12.13
C LEU A 26 5.03 -0.14 11.21
N HIS A 27 4.84 -0.17 9.90
CA HIS A 27 5.59 0.63 8.94
C HIS A 27 4.73 1.24 7.81
N LEU A 28 3.40 1.27 7.94
CA LEU A 28 2.55 2.04 7.02
C LEU A 28 2.41 3.52 7.40
N GLU A 29 3.29 4.04 8.28
CA GLU A 29 3.42 5.47 8.61
C GLU A 29 4.16 6.29 7.53
N LYS A 30 4.53 5.67 6.40
CA LYS A 30 5.43 6.24 5.39
C LYS A 30 4.76 7.09 4.32
N ILE A 31 3.42 7.05 4.19
CA ILE A 31 2.74 7.93 3.24
C ILE A 31 2.67 9.31 3.89
N SER A 32 3.47 10.24 3.36
CA SER A 32 3.43 11.62 3.83
C SER A 32 2.08 12.24 3.51
N CYS A 33 1.55 13.09 4.38
CA CYS A 33 0.30 13.79 4.14
C CYS A 33 0.61 15.28 4.05
N SER A 34 0.34 15.90 2.90
CA SER A 34 0.59 17.33 2.70
C SER A 34 -0.44 18.19 3.41
N ASP A 35 -1.65 17.67 3.64
CA ASP A 35 -2.67 18.27 4.48
C ASP A 35 -2.41 17.88 5.96
N MET A 36 -1.61 18.70 6.65
CA MET A 36 -1.20 18.51 8.06
C MET A 36 -2.36 18.40 9.07
N SER A 37 -3.61 18.59 8.62
CA SER A 37 -4.81 18.49 9.46
C SER A 37 -5.24 17.05 9.76
N LYS A 38 -4.71 16.05 9.05
CA LYS A 38 -5.00 14.64 9.27
C LYS A 38 -3.70 13.87 9.51
N LEU A 39 -3.64 13.24 10.69
CA LEU A 39 -2.61 12.27 11.11
C LEU A 39 -2.26 11.30 9.97
N PRO A 40 -1.03 10.71 9.95
CA PRO A 40 -0.59 9.88 8.85
C PRO A 40 -1.62 8.80 8.52
N PHE A 41 -2.07 8.78 7.26
CA PHE A 41 -2.98 7.75 6.78
C PHE A 41 -2.24 6.41 6.75
N LYS A 42 -2.83 5.36 7.30
CA LYS A 42 -2.36 4.01 6.99
C LYS A 42 -2.73 3.73 5.54
N ALA A 43 -1.85 3.09 4.77
CA ALA A 43 -2.15 2.70 3.38
C ALA A 43 -3.45 1.89 3.26
N SER A 44 -3.75 1.07 4.28
CA SER A 44 -5.02 0.33 4.40
C SER A 44 -6.26 1.24 4.38
N ASP A 45 -6.16 2.45 4.91
CA ASP A 45 -7.28 3.39 5.01
C ASP A 45 -7.61 4.03 3.66
N LEU A 46 -6.72 3.90 2.68
CA LEU A 46 -6.90 4.45 1.34
C LEU A 46 -7.54 3.44 0.39
N VAL A 47 -7.48 2.14 0.70
CA VAL A 47 -8.03 1.08 -0.17
C VAL A 47 -9.52 1.31 -0.43
N GLY A 48 -9.90 1.23 -1.71
CA GLY A 48 -11.26 1.50 -2.19
C GLY A 48 -11.60 2.98 -2.33
N LYS A 49 -10.68 3.90 -2.01
CA LYS A 49 -10.91 5.34 -2.13
C LYS A 49 -10.22 5.91 -3.36
N ARG A 50 -10.83 6.95 -3.92
CA ARG A 50 -10.20 7.81 -4.92
C ARG A 50 -9.35 8.83 -4.19
N VAL A 51 -8.08 8.94 -4.54
CA VAL A 51 -7.10 9.75 -3.82
C VAL A 51 -6.30 10.56 -4.82
N CYS A 52 -6.08 11.82 -4.50
CA CYS A 52 -5.14 12.69 -5.19
C CYS A 52 -3.78 12.56 -4.50
N PHE A 53 -2.78 12.14 -5.26
CA PHE A 53 -1.40 11.96 -4.81
C PHE A 53 -0.47 12.97 -5.47
N ASP A 54 0.56 13.38 -4.73
CA ASP A 54 1.80 13.88 -5.30
C ASP A 54 2.85 12.79 -5.19
N GLN A 55 3.42 12.37 -6.32
CA GLN A 55 4.57 11.46 -6.35
C GLN A 55 5.85 12.25 -6.55
N GLN A 56 6.79 12.08 -5.64
CA GLN A 56 8.13 12.64 -5.76
C GLN A 56 8.94 11.80 -6.75
N CYS A 57 9.32 12.42 -7.86
CA CYS A 57 10.24 11.86 -8.83
C CYS A 57 11.64 12.41 -8.51
N PRO A 58 12.60 11.56 -8.10
CA PRO A 58 13.97 12.02 -7.88
C PRO A 58 14.58 12.54 -9.19
N SER A 59 15.56 13.44 -9.08
CA SER A 59 16.33 13.89 -10.24
C SER A 59 17.01 12.69 -10.89
N ILE A 60 16.74 12.46 -12.17
CA ILE A 60 17.45 11.49 -12.99
C ILE A 60 18.19 12.31 -14.05
N ASP A 61 19.51 12.11 -14.14
CA ASP A 61 20.40 12.84 -15.04
C ASP A 61 20.38 14.36 -14.81
N ASP A 62 20.22 15.15 -15.90
CA ASP A 62 20.19 16.62 -15.87
C ASP A 62 18.80 17.19 -15.49
N GLU A 63 17.80 16.35 -15.22
CA GLU A 63 16.48 16.81 -14.83
C GLU A 63 16.38 17.05 -13.32
N SER A 64 15.79 18.19 -12.94
CA SER A 64 15.54 18.52 -11.54
C SER A 64 14.46 17.62 -10.95
N ALA A 65 14.59 17.28 -9.67
CA ALA A 65 13.54 16.57 -8.95
C ALA A 65 12.22 17.35 -9.03
N TYR A 66 11.12 16.64 -9.26
CA TYR A 66 9.79 17.26 -9.40
C TYR A 66 8.73 16.39 -8.72
N ALA A 67 7.57 16.98 -8.47
CA ALA A 67 6.40 16.27 -7.98
C ALA A 67 5.38 16.13 -9.11
N HIS A 68 4.93 14.90 -9.37
CA HIS A 68 3.85 14.62 -10.30
C HIS A 68 2.53 14.43 -9.53
N ARG A 69 1.52 15.25 -9.85
CA ARG A 69 0.19 15.13 -9.26
C ARG A 69 -0.74 14.29 -10.12
N PHE A 70 -1.38 13.29 -9.51
CA PHE A 70 -2.37 12.46 -10.20
C PHE A 70 -3.51 12.01 -9.28
N VAL A 71 -4.62 11.60 -9.88
CA VAL A 71 -5.76 11.00 -9.19
C VAL A 71 -5.81 9.52 -9.51
N ALA A 72 -5.96 8.70 -8.47
CA ALA A 72 -6.06 7.26 -8.63
C ALA A 72 -7.06 6.63 -7.66
N LEU A 73 -7.65 5.52 -8.09
CA LEU A 73 -8.37 4.61 -7.21
C LEU A 73 -7.36 3.65 -6.59
N VAL A 74 -7.29 3.61 -5.25
CA VAL A 74 -6.42 2.65 -4.56
C VAL A 74 -7.11 1.31 -4.49
N LEU A 75 -6.53 0.30 -5.14
CA LEU A 75 -7.08 -1.05 -5.25
C LEU A 75 -6.58 -1.98 -4.14
N GLY A 76 -5.38 -1.72 -3.61
CA GLY A 76 -4.77 -2.53 -2.56
C GLY A 76 -3.40 -2.00 -2.15
N PHE A 77 -2.69 -2.79 -1.35
CA PHE A 77 -1.30 -2.52 -0.97
C PHE A 77 -0.50 -3.82 -0.90
N SER A 78 0.80 -3.71 -1.11
CA SER A 78 1.77 -4.78 -0.93
C SER A 78 2.71 -4.38 0.19
N LEU A 79 2.95 -5.29 1.14
CA LEU A 79 3.95 -5.12 2.18
C LEU A 79 5.28 -5.63 1.66
N GLY A 80 6.27 -4.74 1.61
CA GLY A 80 7.63 -5.06 1.25
C GLY A 80 8.32 -5.84 2.36
N VAL A 81 9.25 -6.71 1.99
CA VAL A 81 10.14 -7.38 2.95
C VAL A 81 11.47 -6.66 2.95
N SER A 82 11.73 -5.90 4.02
CA SER A 82 12.93 -5.05 4.13
C SER A 82 14.24 -5.81 4.01
N THR A 83 14.30 -7.08 4.46
CA THR A 83 15.49 -7.94 4.34
C THR A 83 15.86 -8.25 2.89
N PHE A 84 14.91 -8.12 1.96
CA PHE A 84 15.12 -8.33 0.52
C PHE A 84 15.17 -7.00 -0.27
N GLY A 85 15.18 -5.85 0.42
CA GLY A 85 15.18 -4.54 -0.22
C GLY A 85 13.88 -4.24 -0.99
N LEU A 86 12.78 -4.93 -0.66
CA LEU A 86 11.49 -4.67 -1.27
C LEU A 86 10.75 -3.60 -0.47
N SER A 87 10.33 -2.54 -1.16
CA SER A 87 9.52 -1.47 -0.57
C SER A 87 8.05 -1.84 -0.45
N ASP A 88 7.38 -1.23 0.52
CA ASP A 88 5.93 -1.20 0.60
C ASP A 88 5.37 -0.42 -0.60
N SER A 89 4.27 -0.86 -1.19
CA SER A 89 3.70 -0.23 -2.39
C SER A 89 2.18 -0.20 -2.36
N LEU A 90 1.58 0.83 -2.97
CA LEU A 90 0.16 0.87 -3.25
C LEU A 90 -0.11 0.29 -4.64
N TYR A 91 -1.14 -0.53 -4.76
CA TYR A 91 -1.69 -0.91 -6.06
C TYR A 91 -2.79 0.08 -6.43
N VAL A 92 -2.58 0.82 -7.52
CA VAL A 92 -3.45 1.94 -7.90
C VAL A 92 -3.91 1.81 -9.35
N TRP A 93 -5.10 2.33 -9.64
CA TRP A 93 -5.58 2.57 -10.99
C TRP A 93 -5.61 4.07 -11.24
N GLN A 94 -4.74 4.55 -12.14
CA GLN A 94 -4.65 5.97 -12.46
C GLN A 94 -5.77 6.38 -13.42
N GLU A 95 -6.45 7.47 -13.07
CA GLU A 95 -7.51 8.01 -13.91
C GLU A 95 -6.94 8.71 -15.14
N GLY A 96 -7.62 8.56 -16.29
CA GLY A 96 -7.19 9.15 -17.55
C GLY A 96 -6.18 8.30 -18.34
N CYS A 97 -5.44 7.41 -17.68
CA CYS A 97 -4.46 6.54 -18.34
C CYS A 97 -4.92 5.08 -18.51
N ASN A 98 -6.03 4.67 -17.88
CA ASN A 98 -6.55 3.29 -17.92
C ASN A 98 -5.49 2.22 -17.60
N TYR A 99 -4.55 2.54 -16.73
CA TYR A 99 -3.41 1.70 -16.38
C TYR A 99 -3.38 1.45 -14.87
N GLN A 100 -2.92 0.26 -14.47
CA GLN A 100 -2.80 -0.16 -13.09
C GLN A 100 -1.34 -0.43 -12.78
N GLU A 101 -0.87 0.01 -11.62
CA GLU A 101 0.52 -0.16 -11.23
C GLU A 101 0.73 -0.22 -9.72
N PHE A 102 1.92 -0.68 -9.36
CA PHE A 102 2.44 -0.58 -8.01
C PHE A 102 3.31 0.67 -7.90
N VAL A 103 2.99 1.53 -6.93
CA VAL A 103 3.75 2.74 -6.64
C VAL A 103 4.31 2.66 -5.23
N ASP A 104 5.62 2.91 -5.09
CA ASP A 104 6.30 2.90 -3.80
C ASP A 104 5.71 3.97 -2.89
N ILE A 105 5.24 3.57 -1.71
CA ILE A 105 4.57 4.47 -0.77
C ILE A 105 5.48 5.58 -0.25
N THR A 106 6.80 5.36 -0.26
CA THR A 106 7.78 6.35 0.20
C THR A 106 7.92 7.53 -0.76
N SER A 107 7.57 7.32 -2.04
CA SER A 107 7.54 8.38 -3.04
C SER A 107 6.24 9.17 -3.03
N LEU A 108 5.24 8.75 -2.24
CA LEU A 108 3.89 9.30 -2.30
C LEU A 108 3.58 10.26 -1.15
N SER A 109 2.88 11.33 -1.52
CA SER A 109 2.18 12.21 -0.60
C SER A 109 0.69 12.22 -0.91
N VAL A 110 -0.15 12.01 0.10
CA VAL A 110 -1.59 12.20 -0.05
C VAL A 110 -1.89 13.70 0.00
N VAL A 111 -2.50 14.20 -1.08
CA VAL A 111 -2.98 15.58 -1.18
C VAL A 111 -4.42 15.66 -0.68
N SER A 112 -5.29 14.78 -1.18
CA SER A 112 -6.68 14.72 -0.75
C SER A 112 -7.30 13.36 -1.03
N VAL A 113 -8.30 13.00 -0.23
CA VAL A 113 -9.15 11.83 -0.47
C VAL A 113 -10.48 12.32 -1.02
N LEU A 114 -10.81 11.92 -2.24
CA LEU A 114 -11.99 12.36 -2.98
C LEU A 114 -13.18 11.44 -2.64
N THR A 115 -14.25 12.04 -2.15
CA THR A 115 -15.53 11.37 -1.81
C THR A 115 -16.44 11.24 -3.01
#